data_AF-A0A8J5VSS0-F1
#
_entry.id   AF-A0A8J5VSS0-F1
#
_cell.length_a   1.000
_cell.length_b   1.000
_cell.length_c   1.000
_cell.angle_alpha   90.00
_cell.angle_beta   90.00
_cell.angle_gamma   90.00
#
_symmetry.space_group_name_H-M   'P 1'
#
loop_
_entity.id
_entity.type
_entity.pdbx_description
1 polymer ?
#
loop_
_entity_poly.entity_id
_entity_poly.type
_entity_poly.pdbx_seq_one_letter_code
_entity_poly.pdbx_strand_id
1 'polypeptide(L)'
;MVNSYPTDRGFTAIGTGGDDFVQSMVIAVESVLQEPIPKGQISHKLSSRGKYVSVKIGPIRVVSSEQVQAVYRAMRRDKRMNAFCHACWESL
;
A
#
# COMPACT_ATOMS: atom_id res chain seq x y z
N MET A 1 -5.52 1.37 -23.97
CA MET A 1 -4.67 0.32 -23.37
C MET A 1 -5.44 -0.31 -22.24
N VAL A 2 -5.96 -1.52 -22.46
CA VAL A 2 -6.64 -2.28 -21.40
C VAL A 2 -5.54 -2.89 -20.54
N ASN A 3 -5.53 -2.55 -19.25
CA ASN A 3 -4.65 -3.18 -18.28
C ASN A 3 -4.86 -4.70 -18.38
N SER A 4 -3.80 -5.44 -18.72
CA SER A 4 -3.85 -6.90 -18.72
C SER A 4 -3.82 -7.39 -17.27
N TYR A 5 -4.89 -8.05 -16.86
CA TYR A 5 -5.01 -8.70 -15.56
C TYR A 5 -5.04 -10.21 -15.77
N PRO A 6 -4.50 -11.00 -14.83
CA PRO A 6 -3.92 -10.60 -13.55
C PRO A 6 -2.49 -10.01 -13.67
N THR A 7 -2.14 -9.07 -12.81
CA THR A 7 -0.79 -8.48 -12.72
C THR A 7 -0.35 -8.36 -11.27
N ASP A 8 0.96 -8.45 -11.01
CA ASP A 8 1.52 -8.24 -9.68
C ASP A 8 1.76 -6.75 -9.42
N ARG A 9 1.11 -6.22 -8.38
CA ARG A 9 1.13 -4.79 -8.05
C ARG A 9 1.68 -4.57 -6.65
N GLY A 10 2.56 -3.58 -6.50
CA GLY A 10 2.98 -3.05 -5.22
C GLY A 10 2.14 -1.83 -4.83
N PHE A 11 1.69 -1.80 -3.58
CA PHE A 11 1.02 -0.66 -2.97
C PHE A 11 1.98 0.05 -2.04
N THR A 12 2.28 1.31 -2.30
CA THR A 12 3.15 2.12 -1.44
C THR A 12 2.32 3.21 -0.79
N ALA A 13 2.43 3.34 0.52
CA ALA A 13 1.83 4.43 1.28
C ALA A 13 2.86 5.12 2.17
N ILE A 14 2.68 6.42 2.37
CA ILE A 14 3.57 7.23 3.19
C ILE A 14 2.72 7.96 4.22
N GLY A 15 3.06 7.78 5.48
CA GLY A 15 2.31 8.34 6.60
C GLY A 15 3.18 8.64 7.80
N THR A 16 2.53 9.09 8.86
CA THR A 16 3.14 9.34 10.18
C THR A 16 2.61 8.33 11.19
N GLY A 17 3.40 8.01 12.22
CA GLY A 17 3.02 7.02 13.23
C GLY A 17 3.77 5.69 13.18
N GLY A 18 4.89 5.60 12.44
CA GLY A 18 5.81 4.46 12.52
C GLY A 18 5.13 3.12 12.26
N ASP A 19 5.38 2.14 13.14
CA ASP A 19 4.82 0.79 13.04
C ASP A 19 3.29 0.75 13.15
N ASP A 20 2.66 1.62 13.93
CA ASP A 20 1.19 1.70 14.02
C ASP A 20 0.57 2.03 12.66
N PHE A 21 1.22 2.92 11.90
CA PHE A 21 0.77 3.24 10.55
C PHE A 21 0.97 2.07 9.59
N VAL A 22 2.10 1.36 9.68
CA VAL A 22 2.35 0.15 8.88
C VAL A 22 1.25 -0.87 9.13
N GLN A 23 0.91 -1.12 10.41
CA GLN A 23 -0.13 -2.07 10.78
C GLN A 23 -1.51 -1.63 10.28
N SER A 24 -1.89 -0.35 10.41
CA SER A 24 -3.13 0.17 9.84
C SER A 24 -3.22 -0.06 8.32
N MET A 25 -2.13 0.18 7.59
CA MET A 25 -2.09 -0.02 6.14
C MET A 25 -2.23 -1.50 5.78
N VAL A 26 -1.56 -2.40 6.50
CA VAL A 26 -1.70 -3.85 6.30
C VAL A 26 -3.14 -4.28 6.53
N ILE A 27 -3.75 -3.89 7.65
CA ILE A 27 -5.16 -4.20 7.97
C ILE A 27 -6.11 -3.67 6.90
N ALA A 28 -5.86 -2.46 6.39
CA ALA A 28 -6.69 -1.87 5.33
C ALA A 28 -6.64 -2.68 4.03
N VAL A 29 -5.46 -3.17 3.65
CA VAL A 29 -5.30 -3.99 2.44
C VAL A 29 -5.87 -5.40 2.67
N GLU A 30 -5.57 -6.04 3.81
CA GLU A 30 -6.12 -7.36 4.19
C GLU A 30 -7.64 -7.34 4.22
N SER A 31 -8.25 -6.25 4.70
CA SER A 31 -9.72 -6.10 4.69
C SER A 31 -10.32 -6.04 3.29
N VAL A 32 -9.57 -5.60 2.28
CA VAL A 32 -10.04 -5.55 0.88
C VAL A 32 -9.79 -6.87 0.17
N LEU A 33 -8.62 -7.47 0.38
CA LEU A 33 -8.25 -8.76 -0.21
C LEU A 33 -9.00 -9.92 0.45
N GLN A 34 -9.49 -9.72 1.68
CA GLN A 34 -10.00 -10.77 2.56
C GLN A 34 -8.99 -11.91 2.77
N GLU A 35 -7.71 -11.62 2.56
CA GLU A 35 -6.58 -12.54 2.66
C GLU A 35 -5.48 -11.90 3.50
N PRO A 36 -4.81 -12.67 4.38
CA PRO A 36 -3.69 -12.17 5.16
C PRO A 36 -2.47 -11.92 4.27
N ILE A 37 -1.80 -10.79 4.45
CA ILE A 37 -0.61 -10.46 3.67
C ILE A 37 0.62 -11.00 4.40
N PRO A 38 1.41 -11.88 3.78
CA PRO A 38 2.61 -12.41 4.41
C PRO A 38 3.59 -11.27 4.71
N LYS A 39 4.17 -11.28 5.92
CA LYS A 39 5.14 -10.27 6.37
C LYS A 39 6.32 -10.09 5.41
N GLY A 40 6.69 -11.14 4.67
CA GLY A 40 7.74 -11.07 3.64
C GLY A 40 7.41 -10.17 2.44
N GLN A 41 6.14 -9.81 2.24
CA GLN A 41 5.67 -8.86 1.22
C GLN A 41 5.47 -7.45 1.78
N ILE A 42 5.78 -7.21 3.05
CA ILE A 42 5.64 -5.91 3.70
C ILE A 42 7.03 -5.37 3.99
N SER A 43 7.40 -4.31 3.28
CA SER A 43 8.66 -3.59 3.51
C SER A 43 8.33 -2.17 3.97
N HIS A 44 8.94 -1.70 5.04
CA HIS A 44 8.78 -0.32 5.49
C HIS A 44 10.13 0.32 5.76
N LYS A 45 10.19 1.63 5.57
CA LYS A 45 11.39 2.45 5.78
C LYS A 45 11.02 3.71 6.55
N LEU A 46 11.68 3.89 7.69
CA LEU A 46 11.64 5.13 8.45
C LEU A 46 12.49 6.19 7.74
N SER A 47 11.95 7.39 7.61
CA SER A 47 12.70 8.55 7.11
C SER A 47 13.83 8.93 8.08
N SER A 48 14.92 9.52 7.57
CA SER A 48 16.08 9.92 8.37
C SER A 48 15.76 10.94 9.48
N ARG A 49 14.60 11.62 9.40
CA ARG A 49 14.11 12.55 10.42
C ARG A 49 13.09 11.92 11.38
N GLY A 50 12.77 10.63 11.24
CA GLY A 50 11.77 9.91 12.06
C GLY A 50 10.33 10.40 11.91
N LYS A 51 10.07 11.42 11.10
CA LYS A 51 8.76 12.06 10.96
C LYS A 51 7.78 11.23 10.13
N TYR A 52 8.28 10.52 9.13
CA TYR A 52 7.48 9.74 8.19
C TYR A 52 7.98 8.30 8.07
N VAL A 53 7.06 7.40 7.78
CA VAL A 53 7.30 6.01 7.40
C VAL A 53 6.74 5.79 5.99
N SER A 54 7.54 5.14 5.14
CA SER A 54 7.11 4.63 3.84
C SER A 54 6.88 3.13 3.98
N VAL A 55 5.68 2.66 3.69
CA VAL A 55 5.33 1.23 3.66
C VAL A 55 5.05 0.82 2.23
N LYS A 56 5.62 -0.30 1.82
CA LYS A 56 5.43 -0.98 0.55
C LYS A 56 4.86 -2.37 0.84
N ILE A 57 3.71 -2.65 0.25
CA ILE A 57 2.96 -3.88 0.40
C ILE A 57 2.85 -4.53 -0.99
N GLY A 58 3.47 -5.69 -1.16
CA GLY A 58 3.43 -6.47 -2.39
C GLY A 58 4.76 -7.16 -2.72
N PRO A 59 4.81 -7.92 -3.83
CA PRO A 59 3.82 -7.97 -4.91
C PRO A 59 2.50 -8.65 -4.52
N ILE A 60 1.37 -8.01 -4.83
CA ILE A 60 0.02 -8.56 -4.69
C ILE A 60 -0.56 -8.82 -6.08
N ARG A 61 -1.06 -10.03 -6.31
CA ARG A 61 -1.69 -10.40 -7.56
C ARG A 61 -3.09 -9.78 -7.64
N VAL A 62 -3.22 -8.71 -8.41
CA VAL A 62 -4.50 -8.05 -8.65
C VAL A 62 -5.15 -8.61 -9.89
N VAL A 63 -6.43 -8.99 -9.77
CA VAL A 63 -7.21 -9.58 -10.87
C VAL A 63 -8.07 -8.54 -11.59
N SER A 64 -8.26 -7.36 -10.99
CA SER A 64 -9.04 -6.27 -11.57
C SER A 64 -8.59 -4.88 -11.12
N SER A 65 -8.99 -3.86 -11.89
CA SER A 65 -8.81 -2.45 -11.54
C SER A 65 -9.66 -2.05 -10.33
N GLU A 66 -10.82 -2.68 -10.14
CA GLU A 66 -11.69 -2.43 -8.98
C GLU A 66 -11.02 -2.84 -7.68
N GLN A 67 -10.32 -3.98 -7.67
CA GLN A 67 -9.55 -4.43 -6.50
C GLN A 67 -8.46 -3.42 -6.15
N VAL A 68 -7.74 -2.91 -7.15
CA VAL A 68 -6.74 -1.84 -6.98
C VAL A 68 -7.38 -0.58 -6.39
N GLN A 69 -8.51 -0.14 -6.93
CA GLN A 69 -9.24 1.03 -6.42
C GLN A 69 -9.76 0.83 -5.01
N ALA A 70 -10.25 -0.37 -4.67
CA ALA A 70 -10.73 -0.70 -3.34
C ALA A 70 -9.59 -0.64 -2.31
N VAL A 71 -8.41 -1.18 -2.66
CA VAL A 71 -7.20 -1.07 -1.82
C VAL A 71 -6.86 0.41 -1.60
N TYR A 72 -6.81 1.21 -2.67
CA TYR A 72 -6.53 2.65 -2.53
C TYR A 72 -7.55 3.38 -1.67
N ARG A 73 -8.83 3.06 -1.80
CA ARG A 73 -9.90 3.65 -0.97
C ARG A 73 -9.74 3.25 0.49
N ALA A 74 -9.40 1.99 0.78
CA ALA A 74 -9.20 1.51 2.13
C ALA A 74 -7.99 2.17 2.80
N MET A 75 -6.84 2.22 2.12
CA MET A 75 -5.65 2.93 2.62
C MET A 75 -5.93 4.41 2.86
N ARG A 76 -6.71 5.04 1.97
CA ARG A 76 -7.09 6.46 2.11
C ARG A 76 -8.05 6.76 3.26
N ARG A 77 -8.71 5.76 3.86
CA ARG A 77 -9.54 6.00 5.06
C ARG A 77 -8.70 6.38 6.27
N ASP A 78 -7.40 6.08 6.27
CA ASP A 78 -6.54 6.44 7.38
C ASP A 78 -6.15 7.92 7.33
N LYS A 79 -6.57 8.67 8.36
CA LYS A 79 -6.32 10.11 8.51
C LYS A 79 -4.83 10.46 8.69
N ARG A 80 -3.98 9.47 8.98
CA ARG A 80 -2.52 9.63 9.17
C ARG A 80 -1.75 9.64 7.84
N MET A 81 -2.42 9.33 6.73
CA MET A 81 -1.80 9.38 5.41
C MET A 81 -1.67 10.84 4.94
N ASN A 82 -0.43 11.32 4.87
CA ASN A 82 -0.14 12.75 4.68
C ASN A 82 0.06 13.12 3.20
N ALA A 83 0.55 12.18 2.37
CA ALA A 83 0.70 12.38 0.93
C ALA A 83 0.67 11.03 0.19
N PHE A 84 -0.23 10.90 -0.79
CA PHE A 84 -0.24 9.77 -1.71
C PHE A 84 0.57 10.15 -2.94
N CYS A 85 1.81 9.64 -3.05
CA CYS A 85 2.61 9.83 -4.26
C CYS A 85 2.13 8.90 -5.37
N HIS A 86 1.24 9.41 -6.24
CA HIS A 86 1.00 8.83 -7.57
C HIS A 86 2.28 8.82 -8.44
N ALA A 87 3.31 9.58 -8.05
CA ALA A 87 4.54 9.81 -8.81
C ALA A 87 5.65 8.75 -8.64
N CYS A 88 5.43 7.67 -7.88
CA CYS A 88 6.38 6.56 -7.82
C CYS A 88 5.80 5.31 -8.51
N TRP A 89 5.18 5.54 -9.67
CA TRP A 89 4.57 4.49 -10.51
C TRP A 89 5.39 4.20 -11.79
N GLU A 90 6.34 5.05 -12.20
CA GLU A 90 7.13 4.88 -13.44
C GLU A 90 8.65 4.83 -13.22
N SER A 91 9.13 4.01 -12.29
CA SER A 91 10.54 3.62 -12.25
C SER A 91 10.69 2.29 -11.53
N LEU A 92 10.30 1.23 -12.22
CA LEU A 92 10.98 -0.07 -12.35
C LEU A 92 10.20 -0.94 -13.34
#